data_AF-A0A949R147-F1
#
_entry.id   AF-A0A949R147-F1
#
_cell.length_a   1.000
_cell.length_b   1.000
_cell.length_c   1.000
_cell.angle_alpha   90.00
_cell.angle_beta   90.00
_cell.angle_gamma   90.00
#
_symmetry.space_group_name_H-M   'P 1'
#
loop_
_entity.id
_entity.type
_entity.pdbx_description
1 polymer ?
#
loop_
_entity_poly.entity_id
_entity_poly.type
_entity_poly.pdbx_seq_one_letter_code
_entity_poly.pdbx_strand_id
1 'polypeptide(L)'
;MTTKTVASEVTNDQLVSELWARDVRFILGKKPDHPPTLPPFDLIVALAENPETRLQLSLIPLFLCHPEFSQYAVEVSIILDPATRLLLECFYTAAVWIERKYLSQNNLPDLFSAKLGLSPGDDPAINLSALSIRQKELSGSSINWLATYQHAADVWYKDLDPHVEQVYRLVLQQRTKV
;
A
#
# COMPACT_ATOMS: atom_id res chain seq x y z
N MET A 1 21.03 -3.83 34.85
CA MET A 1 21.75 -3.86 33.56
C MET A 1 21.42 -5.17 32.89
N THR A 2 20.42 -5.16 32.03
CA THR A 2 20.02 -6.32 31.23
C THR A 2 20.25 -5.95 29.78
N THR A 3 21.09 -6.72 29.13
CA THR A 3 21.59 -6.58 27.77
C THR A 3 20.43 -6.53 26.77
N LYS A 4 20.26 -5.37 26.12
CA LYS A 4 19.40 -5.20 24.95
C LYS A 4 20.00 -6.07 23.84
N THR A 5 19.40 -7.24 23.62
CA THR A 5 19.67 -8.09 22.46
C THR A 5 19.60 -7.20 21.22
N VAL A 6 20.68 -7.16 20.45
CA VAL A 6 20.75 -6.46 19.16
C VAL A 6 19.89 -7.28 18.19
N ALA A 7 18.57 -7.09 18.24
CA ALA A 7 17.70 -7.48 17.14
C ALA A 7 18.22 -6.72 15.92
N SER A 8 18.66 -7.43 14.88
CA SER A 8 19.11 -6.79 13.66
C SER A 8 17.97 -5.94 13.12
N GLU A 9 18.18 -4.63 13.05
CA GLU A 9 17.24 -3.70 12.45
C GLU A 9 17.00 -4.13 10.99
N VAL A 10 15.73 -4.35 10.62
CA VAL A 10 15.37 -4.78 9.26
C VAL A 10 15.77 -3.66 8.30
N THR A 11 16.63 -3.97 7.33
CA THR A 11 17.18 -2.96 6.42
C THR A 11 16.24 -2.68 5.24
N ASN A 12 16.39 -1.52 4.59
CA ASN A 12 15.63 -1.20 3.39
C ASN A 12 15.85 -2.23 2.26
N ASP A 13 17.09 -2.69 2.08
CA ASP A 13 17.42 -3.74 1.09
C ASP A 13 16.72 -5.07 1.42
N GLN A 14 16.62 -5.42 2.71
CA GLN A 14 15.87 -6.59 3.14
C GLN A 14 14.37 -6.41 2.83
N LEU A 15 13.78 -5.24 3.13
CA LEU A 15 12.37 -4.98 2.81
C LEU A 15 12.09 -5.04 1.31
N VAL A 16 12.97 -4.48 0.47
CA VAL A 16 12.85 -4.60 -0.99
C VAL A 16 12.94 -6.06 -1.42
N SER A 17 13.90 -6.82 -0.89
CA SER A 17 14.02 -8.26 -1.17
C SER A 17 12.75 -9.02 -0.78
N GLU A 18 12.17 -8.73 0.39
CA GLU A 18 10.95 -9.35 0.90
C GLU A 18 9.71 -9.03 0.06
N LEU A 19 9.62 -7.81 -0.48
CA LEU A 19 8.58 -7.42 -1.44
C LEU A 19 8.75 -8.18 -2.77
N TRP A 20 9.97 -8.25 -3.30
CA TRP A 20 10.26 -8.97 -4.54
C TRP A 20 10.04 -10.48 -4.44
N ALA A 21 10.39 -11.10 -3.31
CA ALA A 21 10.15 -12.51 -3.04
C ALA A 21 8.64 -12.86 -3.02
N ARG A 22 7.79 -11.85 -2.84
CA ARG A 22 6.32 -11.91 -2.85
C ARG A 22 5.72 -11.39 -4.15
N ASP A 23 6.53 -11.23 -5.19
CA ASP A 23 6.11 -10.67 -6.48
C ASP A 23 5.46 -9.25 -6.38
N VAL A 24 5.79 -8.49 -5.33
CA VAL A 24 5.44 -7.06 -5.19
C VAL A 24 6.56 -6.20 -5.76
N ARG A 25 6.47 -5.86 -7.05
CA ARG A 25 7.54 -5.18 -7.82
C ARG A 25 7.41 -3.65 -7.85
N PHE A 26 6.93 -3.07 -6.76
CA PHE A 26 6.68 -1.63 -6.65
C PHE A 26 7.97 -0.78 -6.59
N ILE A 27 9.02 -1.33 -5.98
CA ILE A 27 10.33 -0.66 -5.82
C ILE A 27 11.35 -1.38 -6.68
N LEU A 28 12.18 -0.62 -7.40
CA LEU A 28 13.25 -1.21 -8.21
C LEU A 28 14.17 -2.06 -7.35
N GLY A 29 14.35 -3.31 -7.75
CA GLY A 29 15.13 -4.29 -7.02
C GLY A 29 15.46 -5.48 -7.92
N LYS A 30 15.91 -6.56 -7.31
CA LYS A 30 16.17 -7.83 -7.99
C LYS A 30 15.37 -8.91 -7.31
N LYS A 31 14.80 -9.83 -8.10
CA LYS A 31 14.15 -11.03 -7.54
C LYS A 31 15.21 -11.84 -6.78
N PRO A 32 15.03 -12.08 -5.47
CA PRO A 32 15.95 -12.91 -4.74
C PRO A 32 15.82 -14.38 -5.15
N ASP A 33 16.91 -15.13 -5.01
CA ASP A 33 16.94 -16.59 -5.21
C ASP A 33 16.48 -17.36 -3.96
N HIS A 34 15.94 -16.67 -2.95
CA HIS A 34 15.47 -17.25 -1.70
C HIS A 34 13.97 -16.96 -1.49
N PRO A 35 13.25 -17.83 -0.76
CA PRO A 35 11.88 -17.53 -0.36
C PRO A 35 11.85 -16.33 0.61
N PRO A 36 10.69 -15.66 0.77
CA PRO A 36 10.56 -14.59 1.74
C PRO A 36 10.84 -15.09 3.17
N THR A 37 11.53 -14.28 3.97
CA THR A 37 12.04 -14.66 5.29
C THR A 37 11.30 -13.98 6.44
N LEU A 38 10.73 -12.79 6.20
CA LEU A 38 9.96 -12.08 7.22
C LEU A 38 8.53 -12.64 7.28
N PRO A 39 7.98 -12.91 8.48
CA PRO A 39 6.55 -13.15 8.62
C PRO A 39 5.72 -11.96 8.11
N PRO A 40 4.48 -12.18 7.60
CA PRO A 40 3.63 -11.11 7.10
C PRO A 40 3.41 -9.96 8.10
N PHE A 41 3.18 -10.30 9.37
CA PHE A 41 3.04 -9.33 10.45
C PHE A 41 4.25 -8.41 10.55
N ASP A 42 5.45 -9.01 10.66
CA ASP A 42 6.71 -8.27 10.82
C ASP A 42 7.02 -7.41 9.58
N LEU A 43 6.71 -7.91 8.38
CA LEU A 43 6.86 -7.14 7.14
C LEU A 43 5.97 -5.90 7.14
N ILE A 44 4.69 -6.01 7.51
CA ILE A 44 3.76 -4.88 7.52
C ILE A 44 4.20 -3.84 8.54
N VAL A 45 4.60 -4.27 9.74
CA VAL A 45 5.16 -3.38 10.78
C VAL A 45 6.38 -2.64 10.24
N ALA A 46 7.36 -3.38 9.73
CA ALA A 46 8.62 -2.80 9.27
C ALA A 46 8.44 -1.87 8.07
N LEU A 47 7.50 -2.14 7.17
CA LEU A 47 7.17 -1.22 6.07
C LEU A 47 6.46 0.05 6.55
N ALA A 48 5.52 -0.08 7.50
CA ALA A 48 4.78 1.07 8.02
C ALA A 48 5.69 2.02 8.80
N GLU A 49 6.55 1.49 9.67
CA GLU A 49 7.48 2.27 10.50
C GLU A 49 8.70 2.78 9.72
N ASN A 50 8.91 2.31 8.48
CA ASN A 50 10.07 2.74 7.70
C ASN A 50 10.00 4.24 7.36
N PRO A 51 11.07 5.03 7.57
CA PRO A 51 11.06 6.45 7.24
C PRO A 51 11.04 6.74 5.72
N GLU A 52 11.35 5.76 4.87
CA GLU A 52 11.32 5.93 3.42
C GLU A 52 9.88 5.79 2.88
N THR A 53 9.32 6.90 2.41
CA THR A 53 7.92 6.97 1.94
C THR A 53 7.59 5.97 0.84
N ARG A 54 8.55 5.59 -0.02
CA ARG A 54 8.31 4.58 -1.06
C ARG A 54 8.10 3.18 -0.48
N LEU A 55 8.83 2.83 0.58
CA LEU A 55 8.64 1.57 1.30
C LEU A 55 7.30 1.56 2.02
N GLN A 56 6.92 2.65 2.69
CA GLN A 56 5.58 2.78 3.26
C GLN A 56 4.50 2.62 2.20
N LEU A 57 4.65 3.30 1.06
CA LEU A 57 3.66 3.27 -0.02
C LEU A 57 3.51 1.87 -0.66
N SER A 58 4.54 1.02 -0.57
CA SER A 58 4.48 -0.37 -1.04
C SER A 58 3.47 -1.24 -0.27
N LEU A 59 2.96 -0.78 0.88
CA LEU A 59 1.85 -1.44 1.58
C LEU A 59 0.60 -1.57 0.69
N ILE A 60 0.33 -0.59 -0.17
CA ILE A 60 -0.81 -0.64 -1.09
C ILE A 60 -0.70 -1.85 -2.04
N PRO A 61 0.34 -1.96 -2.89
CA PRO A 61 0.49 -3.12 -3.75
C PRO A 61 0.73 -4.42 -2.99
N LEU A 62 1.30 -4.39 -1.78
CA LEU A 62 1.41 -5.58 -0.95
C LEU A 62 0.03 -6.18 -0.65
N PHE A 63 -0.93 -5.38 -0.18
CA PHE A 63 -2.29 -5.88 0.09
C PHE A 63 -3.05 -6.26 -1.17
N LEU A 64 -2.79 -5.58 -2.30
CA LEU A 64 -3.40 -5.93 -3.58
C LEU A 64 -2.91 -7.30 -4.10
N CYS A 65 -1.62 -7.60 -3.96
CA CYS A 65 -1.04 -8.89 -4.34
C CYS A 65 -1.33 -10.00 -3.33
N HIS A 66 -1.45 -9.66 -2.05
CA HIS A 66 -1.67 -10.60 -0.94
C HIS A 66 -2.89 -10.22 -0.09
N PRO A 67 -4.13 -10.40 -0.59
CA PRO A 67 -5.33 -10.08 0.18
C PRO A 67 -5.43 -10.84 1.51
N GLU A 68 -4.82 -12.02 1.61
CA GLU A 68 -4.72 -12.82 2.83
C GLU A 68 -3.94 -12.12 3.96
N PHE A 69 -3.17 -11.07 3.67
CA PHE A 69 -2.46 -10.28 4.69
C PHE A 69 -3.40 -9.33 5.45
N SER A 70 -4.64 -9.14 4.97
CA SER A 70 -5.66 -8.35 5.66
C SER A 70 -5.91 -8.81 7.11
N GLN A 71 -5.73 -10.11 7.40
CA GLN A 71 -5.88 -10.66 8.74
C GLN A 71 -4.92 -10.04 9.78
N TYR A 72 -3.76 -9.55 9.34
CA TYR A 72 -2.76 -8.93 10.22
C TYR A 72 -2.94 -7.40 10.34
N ALA A 73 -3.68 -6.76 9.43
CA ALA A 73 -3.76 -5.31 9.36
C ALA A 73 -4.34 -4.68 10.64
N VAL A 74 -5.38 -5.31 11.22
CA VAL A 74 -5.99 -4.84 12.48
C VAL A 74 -5.00 -4.97 13.63
N GLU A 75 -4.35 -6.13 13.78
CA GLU A 75 -3.41 -6.38 14.87
C GLU A 75 -2.21 -5.43 14.82
N VAL A 76 -1.63 -5.25 13.63
CA VAL A 76 -0.53 -4.31 13.42
C VAL A 76 -0.97 -2.87 13.75
N SER A 77 -2.16 -2.44 13.30
CA SER A 77 -2.66 -1.10 13.60
C SER A 77 -2.76 -0.82 15.11
N ILE A 78 -3.03 -1.84 15.94
CA ILE A 78 -3.16 -1.67 17.39
C ILE A 78 -1.81 -1.36 18.04
N ILE A 79 -0.71 -1.94 17.56
CA ILE A 79 0.62 -1.80 18.18
C ILE A 79 1.39 -0.58 17.68
N LEU A 80 1.09 -0.09 16.47
CA LEU A 80 1.76 1.07 15.88
C LEU A 80 1.43 2.36 16.65
N ASP A 81 2.37 3.30 16.65
CA ASP A 81 2.13 4.67 17.13
C ASP A 81 1.01 5.36 16.31
N PRO A 82 0.35 6.40 16.85
CA PRO A 82 -0.81 6.99 16.19
C PRO A 82 -0.59 7.50 14.76
N ALA A 83 0.59 8.03 14.44
CA ALA A 83 0.86 8.57 13.10
C ALA A 83 1.07 7.43 12.09
N THR A 84 1.88 6.44 12.45
CA THR A 84 2.14 5.26 11.61
C THR A 84 0.89 4.39 11.44
N ARG A 85 0.10 4.26 12.49
CA ARG A 85 -1.22 3.62 12.47
C ARG A 85 -2.16 4.27 11.46
N LEU A 86 -2.30 5.60 11.51
CA LEU A 86 -3.14 6.34 10.56
C LEU A 86 -2.70 6.10 9.12
N LEU A 87 -1.38 6.11 8.87
CA LEU A 87 -0.82 5.81 7.55
C LEU A 87 -1.20 4.40 7.08
N LEU A 88 -1.00 3.38 7.92
CA LEU A 88 -1.36 2.00 7.59
C LEU A 88 -2.86 1.87 7.28
N GLU A 89 -3.72 2.43 8.13
CA GLU A 89 -5.17 2.36 7.98
C GLU A 89 -5.62 3.01 6.66
N CYS A 90 -5.05 4.17 6.32
CA CYS A 90 -5.33 4.85 5.07
C CYS A 90 -4.79 4.06 3.86
N PHE A 91 -3.57 3.55 3.90
CA PHE A 91 -3.00 2.80 2.78
C PHE A 91 -3.71 1.46 2.55
N TYR A 92 -4.09 0.75 3.61
CA TYR A 92 -4.95 -0.42 3.50
C TYR A 92 -6.30 -0.07 2.88
N THR A 93 -6.95 1.00 3.36
CA THR A 93 -8.25 1.45 2.83
C THR A 93 -8.13 1.88 1.36
N ALA A 94 -7.01 2.49 0.96
CA ALA A 94 -6.72 2.80 -0.44
C ALA A 94 -6.61 1.53 -1.28
N ALA A 95 -5.93 0.48 -0.78
CA ALA A 95 -5.84 -0.81 -1.47
C ALA A 95 -7.22 -1.44 -1.68
N VAL A 96 -8.12 -1.39 -0.69
CA VAL A 96 -9.52 -1.84 -0.83
C VAL A 96 -10.21 -1.14 -2.00
N TRP A 97 -10.11 0.20 -2.09
CA TRP A 97 -10.77 0.95 -3.17
C TRP A 97 -10.13 0.74 -4.54
N ILE A 98 -8.81 0.58 -4.58
CA ILE A 98 -8.07 0.26 -5.81
C ILE A 98 -8.48 -1.13 -6.33
N GLU A 99 -8.54 -2.14 -5.46
CA GLU A 99 -8.98 -3.49 -5.83
C GLU A 99 -10.38 -3.46 -6.45
N ARG A 100 -11.33 -2.81 -5.80
CA ARG A 100 -12.72 -2.70 -6.31
C ARG A 100 -12.79 -1.98 -7.65
N LYS A 101 -11.97 -0.95 -7.83
CA LYS A 101 -11.91 -0.16 -9.07
C LYS A 101 -11.36 -0.94 -10.27
N TYR A 102 -10.30 -1.73 -10.08
CA TYR A 102 -9.57 -2.35 -11.19
C TYR A 102 -9.85 -3.84 -11.36
N LEU A 103 -10.09 -4.57 -10.27
CA LEU A 103 -10.30 -6.03 -10.28
C LEU A 103 -11.76 -6.41 -10.05
N SER A 104 -12.49 -5.64 -9.22
CA SER A 104 -13.88 -5.91 -8.86
C SER A 104 -14.11 -7.32 -8.28
N GLN A 105 -13.08 -7.90 -7.64
CA GLN A 105 -13.15 -9.24 -7.03
C GLN A 105 -13.63 -9.16 -5.57
N ASN A 106 -13.47 -7.99 -4.92
CA ASN A 106 -13.81 -7.76 -3.51
C ASN A 106 -13.05 -8.69 -2.54
N ASN A 107 -11.81 -9.05 -2.89
CA ASN A 107 -10.99 -9.93 -2.06
C ASN A 107 -10.46 -9.23 -0.79
N LEU A 108 -10.39 -7.89 -0.80
CA LEU A 108 -9.96 -7.11 0.36
C LEU A 108 -11.18 -6.62 1.16
N PRO A 109 -11.34 -7.07 2.42
CA PRO A 109 -12.41 -6.58 3.27
C PRO A 109 -12.16 -5.14 3.69
N ASP A 110 -13.22 -4.36 3.83
CA ASP A 110 -13.13 -3.01 4.41
C ASP A 110 -13.02 -3.09 5.93
N LEU A 111 -11.83 -2.82 6.46
CA LEU A 111 -11.52 -2.94 7.89
C LEU A 111 -11.55 -1.60 8.63
N PHE A 112 -11.32 -0.49 7.93
CA PHE A 112 -10.99 0.79 8.58
C PHE A 112 -11.87 1.97 8.15
N SER A 113 -12.73 1.84 7.13
CA SER A 113 -13.52 3.00 6.67
C SER A 113 -14.39 3.61 7.77
N ALA A 114 -15.08 2.77 8.55
CA ALA A 114 -15.88 3.25 9.68
C ALA A 114 -15.01 3.98 10.73
N LYS A 115 -13.82 3.43 11.03
CA LYS A 115 -12.87 4.04 11.99
C LYS A 115 -12.31 5.37 11.49
N LEU A 116 -12.07 5.48 10.19
CA LEU A 116 -11.62 6.71 9.53
C LEU A 116 -12.75 7.74 9.38
N GLY A 117 -14.00 7.39 9.72
CA GLY A 117 -15.17 8.26 9.57
C GLY A 117 -15.62 8.42 8.11
N LEU A 118 -15.35 7.42 7.28
CA LEU A 118 -15.80 7.36 5.90
C LEU A 118 -17.16 6.65 5.82
N SER A 119 -17.99 7.07 4.87
CA SER A 119 -19.23 6.39 4.49
C SER A 119 -19.12 5.99 3.02
N PRO A 120 -18.55 4.80 2.72
CA PRO A 120 -18.29 4.39 1.34
C PRO A 120 -19.60 4.29 0.54
N GLY A 121 -19.60 4.85 -0.67
CA GLY A 121 -20.64 4.64 -1.66
C GLY A 121 -20.26 3.56 -2.66
N ASP A 122 -21.05 3.44 -3.74
CA ASP A 122 -20.83 2.42 -4.77
C ASP A 122 -19.66 2.70 -5.71
N ASP A 123 -19.22 3.97 -5.83
CA ASP A 123 -18.13 4.37 -6.73
C ASP A 123 -16.78 4.35 -6.00
N PRO A 124 -15.87 3.40 -6.34
CA PRO A 124 -14.56 3.30 -5.68
C PRO A 124 -13.65 4.51 -5.93
N ALA A 125 -13.81 5.21 -7.06
CA ALA A 125 -13.01 6.40 -7.35
C ALA A 125 -13.42 7.58 -6.46
N ILE A 126 -14.73 7.73 -6.20
CA ILE A 126 -15.25 8.70 -5.23
C ILE A 126 -14.78 8.34 -3.82
N ASN A 127 -14.85 7.07 -3.43
CA ASN A 127 -14.37 6.60 -2.11
C ASN A 127 -12.88 6.88 -1.90
N LEU A 128 -12.04 6.64 -2.91
CA LEU A 128 -10.61 6.94 -2.86
C LEU A 128 -10.33 8.44 -2.76
N SER A 129 -11.13 9.28 -3.43
CA SER A 129 -11.05 10.73 -3.30
C SER A 129 -11.44 11.19 -1.90
N ALA A 130 -12.54 10.67 -1.34
CA ALA A 130 -12.96 10.98 0.03
C ALA A 130 -11.90 10.57 1.07
N LEU A 131 -11.28 9.40 0.90
CA LEU A 131 -10.16 8.95 1.74
C LEU A 131 -8.98 9.94 1.69
N SER A 132 -8.64 10.46 0.51
CA SER A 132 -7.52 11.40 0.37
C SER A 132 -7.75 12.72 1.12
N ILE A 133 -8.98 13.24 1.08
CA ILE A 133 -9.40 14.43 1.83
C ILE A 133 -9.31 14.11 3.32
N ARG A 134 -9.82 12.95 3.72
CA ARG A 134 -9.85 12.53 5.11
C ARG A 134 -8.46 12.32 5.70
N GLN A 135 -7.53 11.70 4.98
CA GLN A 135 -6.15 11.57 5.45
C GLN A 135 -5.49 12.94 5.63
N LYS A 136 -5.70 13.88 4.69
CA LYS A 136 -5.21 15.26 4.83
C LYS A 136 -5.72 15.94 6.10
N GLU A 137 -7.02 15.79 6.42
CA GLU A 137 -7.60 16.33 7.65
C GLU A 137 -6.99 15.72 8.90
N LEU A 138 -6.90 14.38 8.95
CA LEU A 138 -6.44 13.64 10.13
C LEU A 138 -4.93 13.80 10.38
N SER A 139 -4.14 13.86 9.31
CA SER A 139 -2.69 13.96 9.40
C SER A 139 -2.18 15.41 9.44
N GLY A 140 -3.02 16.39 9.09
CA GLY A 140 -2.62 17.80 8.92
C GLY A 140 -1.65 18.05 7.76
N SER A 141 -1.40 17.05 6.90
CA SER A 141 -0.41 17.14 5.82
C SER A 141 -1.03 17.73 4.55
N SER A 142 -0.30 18.61 3.87
CA SER A 142 -0.70 19.21 2.59
C SER A 142 -0.36 18.34 1.36
N ILE A 143 0.07 17.09 1.56
CA ILE A 143 0.36 16.15 0.48
C ILE A 143 -0.89 15.89 -0.37
N ASN A 144 -0.70 15.74 -1.68
CA ASN A 144 -1.75 15.28 -2.60
C ASN A 144 -1.92 13.75 -2.48
N TRP A 145 -2.60 13.30 -1.41
CA TRP A 145 -2.80 11.88 -1.12
C TRP A 145 -3.50 11.12 -2.25
N LEU A 146 -4.43 11.76 -2.97
CA LEU A 146 -5.10 11.11 -4.09
C LEU A 146 -4.11 10.73 -5.19
N ALA A 147 -3.22 11.67 -5.56
CA ALA A 147 -2.16 11.40 -6.52
C ALA A 147 -1.17 10.35 -6.01
N THR A 148 -0.88 10.33 -4.71
CA THR A 148 -0.04 9.31 -4.07
C THR A 148 -0.64 7.91 -4.22
N TYR A 149 -1.93 7.72 -3.92
CA TYR A 149 -2.59 6.42 -4.09
C TYR A 149 -2.69 6.02 -5.56
N GLN A 150 -3.02 6.97 -6.44
CA GLN A 150 -3.10 6.73 -7.88
C GLN A 150 -1.75 6.31 -8.44
N HIS A 151 -0.65 6.92 -7.97
CA HIS A 151 0.68 6.49 -8.35
C HIS A 151 0.97 5.05 -7.95
N ALA A 152 0.61 4.65 -6.73
CA ALA A 152 0.75 3.26 -6.28
C ALA A 152 -0.05 2.28 -7.16
N ALA A 153 -1.31 2.64 -7.46
CA ALA A 153 -2.17 1.87 -8.34
C ALA A 153 -1.62 1.76 -9.77
N ASP A 154 -1.14 2.86 -10.34
CA ASP A 154 -0.61 2.91 -11.70
C ASP A 154 0.65 2.05 -11.86
N VAL A 155 1.55 2.06 -10.88
CA VAL A 155 2.76 1.21 -10.90
C VAL A 155 2.36 -0.25 -10.80
N TRP A 156 1.51 -0.60 -9.82
CA TRP A 156 1.02 -1.96 -9.63
C TRP A 156 0.27 -2.50 -10.86
N TYR A 157 -0.61 -1.69 -11.45
CA TYR A 157 -1.43 -2.09 -12.58
C TYR A 157 -0.60 -2.35 -13.84
N LYS A 158 0.49 -1.60 -14.05
CA LYS A 158 1.43 -1.86 -15.16
C LYS A 158 2.12 -3.21 -15.02
N ASP A 159 2.42 -3.63 -13.80
CA ASP A 159 3.05 -4.94 -13.56
C ASP A 159 2.11 -6.12 -13.79
N LEU A 160 0.79 -5.93 -13.70
CA LEU A 160 -0.20 -6.99 -13.95
C LEU A 160 -0.30 -7.40 -15.41
N ASP A 161 0.11 -6.54 -16.36
CA ASP A 161 -0.05 -6.84 -17.78
C ASP A 161 1.09 -6.24 -18.63
N PRO A 162 2.10 -7.06 -19.02
CA PRO A 162 3.17 -6.61 -19.90
C PRO A 162 2.71 -6.25 -21.33
N HIS A 163 1.46 -6.55 -21.72
CA HIS A 163 0.86 -6.15 -22.99
C HIS A 163 0.01 -4.86 -22.90
N VAL A 164 -0.40 -4.42 -21.71
CA VAL A 164 -1.19 -3.17 -21.51
C VAL A 164 -0.35 -1.90 -21.49
N GLU A 165 0.97 -1.99 -21.30
CA GLU A 165 1.91 -0.87 -21.46
C GLU A 165 1.71 -0.12 -22.79
N GLN A 166 1.37 -0.85 -23.87
CA GLN A 166 1.09 -0.29 -25.20
C GLN A 166 -0.23 0.51 -25.24
N VAL A 167 -1.26 0.05 -24.54
CA VAL A 167 -2.59 0.67 -24.49
C VAL A 167 -2.59 1.87 -23.53
N TYR A 168 -1.91 1.77 -22.39
CA TYR A 168 -1.80 2.86 -21.42
C TYR A 168 -1.03 4.06 -21.99
N ARG A 169 0.04 3.82 -22.78
CA ARG A 169 0.74 4.89 -23.51
C ARG A 169 -0.15 5.60 -24.53
N LEU A 170 -1.02 4.87 -25.22
CA LEU A 170 -1.97 5.44 -26.17
C LEU A 170 -3.04 6.29 -25.48
N VAL A 171 -3.56 5.85 -24.32
CA VAL A 171 -4.57 6.59 -23.55
C VAL A 171 -3.97 7.86 -22.91
N LEU A 172 -2.74 7.81 -22.41
CA LEU A 172 -2.08 8.99 -21.84
C LEU A 172 -1.66 10.03 -22.89
N GLN A 173 -1.29 9.61 -24.11
CA GLN A 173 -1.02 10.53 -25.24
C GLN A 173 -2.28 11.25 -25.74
N GLN A 174 -3.47 10.68 -25.55
CA GLN A 174 -4.73 11.33 -25.93
C GLN A 174 -5.19 12.38 -24.91
N ARG A 175 -4.79 12.23 -23.64
CA ARG A 175 -5.15 13.18 -22.56
C ARG A 175 -4.28 14.44 -22.49
N THR A 176 -3.14 14.46 -23.17
CA THR A 176 -2.21 15.61 -23.22
C THR A 176 -2.36 16.48 -24.47
N LYS A 177 -3.35 16.19 -25.33
CA LYS A 177 -3.65 16.94 -26.57
C LYS A 177 -4.90 17.84 -26.47
N VAL A 178 -5.30 18.25 -25.27
CA VAL A 178 -6.35 19.26 -25.07
C VAL A 178 -5.75 20.55 -24.56
#